data_AF-A0A7C1H7I2-F1
#
_entry.id   AF-A0A7C1H7I2-F1
#
_cell.length_a   1.000
_cell.length_b   1.000
_cell.length_c   1.000
_cell.angle_alpha   90.00
_cell.angle_beta   90.00
_cell.angle_gamma   90.00
#
_symmetry.space_group_name_H-M   'P 1'
#
loop_
_entity.id
_entity.type
_entity.pdbx_description
1 polymer ?
#
loop_
_entity_poly.entity_id
_entity_poly.type
_entity_poly.pdbx_seq_one_letter_code
_entity_poly.pdbx_strand_id
1 'polypeptide(L)'
;MKKAATISGVVLGGFLLFAGTAAMTSEPLDGEKLAQERCTQCHGFGRVERAMAEKDPAAWEATVDRMIGKKSGLLNEEERAAVLGYLVNR
;
A
#
# COMPACT_ATOMS: atom_id res chain seq x y z
N MET A 1 43.81 36.92 -46.07
CA MET A 1 42.61 37.67 -46.52
C MET A 1 41.39 37.02 -45.87
N LYS A 2 40.84 37.59 -44.78
CA LYS A 2 39.45 38.09 -44.67
C LYS A 2 38.47 37.25 -45.53
N LYS A 3 37.44 36.58 -45.00
CA LYS A 3 36.38 37.11 -44.13
C LYS A 3 35.68 35.97 -43.36
N ALA A 4 35.33 36.22 -42.11
CA ALA A 4 34.30 35.47 -41.39
C ALA A 4 32.91 35.92 -41.86
N ALA A 5 31.95 34.99 -41.94
CA ALA A 5 30.53 35.30 -42.03
C ALA A 5 29.74 34.23 -41.27
N THR A 6 29.22 34.64 -40.13
CA THR A 6 28.23 33.97 -39.29
C THR A 6 26.89 33.85 -40.03
N ILE A 7 26.25 32.68 -40.00
CA ILE A 7 24.80 32.55 -40.15
C ILE A 7 24.31 31.56 -39.09
N SER A 8 23.66 32.13 -38.07
CA SER A 8 22.74 31.42 -37.18
C SER A 8 21.69 30.69 -38.00
N GLY A 9 21.50 29.40 -37.75
CA GLY A 9 20.49 28.60 -38.43
C GLY A 9 20.12 27.39 -37.61
N VAL A 10 19.24 27.62 -36.63
CA VAL A 10 18.54 26.63 -35.81
C VAL A 10 17.94 25.54 -36.71
N VAL A 11 18.39 24.29 -36.55
CA VAL A 11 17.50 23.11 -36.61
C VAL A 11 18.07 22.08 -35.63
N LEU A 12 17.99 22.39 -34.33
CA LEU A 12 18.25 21.40 -33.29
C LEU A 12 17.10 20.41 -33.34
N GLY A 13 17.40 19.18 -33.75
CA GLY A 13 16.44 18.09 -33.90
C GLY A 13 15.57 17.94 -32.66
N GLY A 14 14.27 18.12 -32.84
CA GLY A 14 13.25 17.83 -31.85
C GLY A 14 13.14 16.33 -31.63
N PHE A 15 14.08 15.75 -30.88
CA PHE A 15 13.81 14.51 -30.16
C PHE A 15 13.09 14.93 -28.87
N LEU A 16 11.77 15.04 -28.95
CA LEU A 16 10.91 15.17 -27.78
C LEU A 16 11.12 13.93 -26.91
N LEU A 17 12.02 14.04 -25.93
CA LEU A 17 12.13 13.13 -24.80
C LEU A 17 10.89 13.30 -23.93
N PHE A 18 9.79 12.69 -24.36
CA PHE A 18 8.65 12.44 -23.50
C PHE A 18 9.06 11.31 -22.54
N ALA A 19 9.81 11.67 -21.50
CA ALA A 19 10.04 10.81 -20.35
C ALA A 19 8.70 10.63 -19.64
N GLY A 20 7.91 9.65 -20.07
CA GLY A 20 6.68 9.26 -19.40
C GLY A 20 7.02 8.80 -17.99
N THR A 21 6.68 9.60 -16.99
CA THR A 21 6.62 9.15 -15.60
C THR A 21 5.49 8.13 -15.50
N ALA A 22 5.83 6.85 -15.52
CA ALA A 22 4.90 5.81 -15.10
C ALA A 22 4.59 6.06 -13.62
N ALA A 23 3.40 6.58 -13.34
CA ALA A 23 2.87 6.61 -11.99
C ALA A 23 2.66 5.15 -11.58
N MET A 24 3.56 4.62 -10.74
CA MET A 24 3.39 3.31 -10.12
C MET A 24 2.29 3.45 -9.07
N THR A 25 1.04 3.22 -9.47
CA THR A 25 -0.06 3.07 -8.53
C THR A 25 0.04 1.67 -7.93
N SER A 26 0.46 1.56 -6.67
CA SER A 26 0.33 0.31 -5.92
C SER A 26 -1.16 0.05 -5.68
N GLU A 27 -1.66 -1.10 -6.13
CA GLU A 27 -3.00 -1.55 -5.75
C GLU A 27 -3.10 -1.68 -4.22
N PRO A 28 -4.19 -1.20 -3.60
CA PRO A 28 -4.36 -1.32 -2.16
C PRO A 28 -4.42 -2.80 -1.75
N LEU A 29 -3.82 -3.12 -0.61
CA LEU A 29 -3.88 -4.46 -0.03
C LEU A 29 -5.32 -4.84 0.33
N ASP A 30 -5.70 -6.09 0.03
CA ASP A 30 -6.98 -6.65 0.43
C ASP A 30 -6.97 -7.05 1.91
N GLY A 31 -7.49 -6.17 2.76
CA GLY A 31 -7.56 -6.36 4.21
C GLY A 31 -8.40 -7.56 4.65
N GLU A 32 -9.47 -7.90 3.92
CA GLU A 32 -10.31 -9.05 4.24
C GLU A 32 -9.54 -10.35 4.00
N LYS A 33 -8.93 -10.48 2.81
CA LYS A 33 -8.13 -11.64 2.47
C LYS A 33 -6.95 -11.80 3.43
N LEU A 34 -6.23 -10.71 3.73
CA LEU A 34 -5.14 -10.73 4.70
C LEU A 34 -5.62 -11.18 6.08
N ALA A 35 -6.77 -10.69 6.55
CA ALA A 35 -7.32 -11.10 7.83
C ALA A 35 -7.62 -12.61 7.85
N GLN A 36 -8.23 -13.14 6.78
CA GLN A 36 -8.53 -14.58 6.67
C GLN A 36 -7.25 -15.43 6.65
N GLU A 37 -6.20 -14.99 5.95
CA GLU A 37 -4.94 -15.75 5.81
C GLU A 37 -4.03 -15.65 7.05
N ARG A 38 -3.97 -14.48 7.70
CA ARG A 38 -3.06 -14.21 8.82
C ARG A 38 -3.68 -14.60 10.16
N CYS A 39 -4.93 -14.23 10.41
CA CYS A 39 -5.58 -14.42 11.72
C CYS A 39 -6.00 -15.88 11.97
N THR A 40 -5.97 -16.74 10.95
CA THR A 40 -6.29 -18.17 11.07
C THR A 40 -5.08 -19.05 11.38
N GLN A 41 -3.87 -18.50 11.39
CA GLN A 41 -2.64 -19.26 11.59
C GLN A 41 -2.47 -19.82 13.02
N CYS A 42 -3.29 -19.37 13.98
CA CYS A 42 -3.24 -19.83 15.38
C CYS A 42 -4.58 -20.33 15.91
N HIS A 43 -5.71 -19.85 15.38
CA HIS A 43 -7.06 -20.26 15.76
C HIS A 43 -8.05 -19.92 14.64
N GLY A 44 -9.21 -20.58 14.59
CA GLY A 44 -10.23 -20.30 13.57
C GLY A 44 -10.72 -18.85 13.53
N PHE A 45 -11.21 -18.41 12.37
CA PHE A 45 -11.61 -17.02 12.11
C PHE A 45 -12.89 -16.60 12.87
N GLY A 46 -13.68 -17.55 13.37
CA GLY A 46 -14.93 -17.25 14.08
C GLY A 46 -14.78 -16.37 15.32
N ARG A 47 -13.57 -16.19 15.87
CA ARG A 47 -13.33 -15.18 16.92
C ARG A 47 -13.46 -13.75 16.41
N VAL A 48 -13.03 -13.51 15.17
CA VAL A 48 -13.13 -12.21 14.50
C VAL A 48 -14.60 -11.96 14.14
N GLU A 49 -15.27 -12.92 13.52
CA GLU A 49 -16.67 -12.80 13.10
C GLU A 49 -17.61 -12.39 14.24
N ARG A 50 -17.48 -13.05 15.40
CA ARG A 50 -18.30 -12.71 16.59
C ARG A 50 -18.01 -11.30 17.12
N ALA A 51 -16.77 -10.83 16.96
CA ALA A 51 -16.35 -9.54 17.49
C ALA A 51 -16.67 -8.37 16.54
N MET A 52 -17.05 -8.62 15.28
CA MET A 52 -17.37 -7.57 14.29
C MET A 52 -18.46 -6.62 14.79
N ALA A 53 -19.53 -7.16 15.39
CA ALA A 53 -20.63 -6.34 15.90
C ALA A 53 -20.37 -5.70 17.28
N GLU A 54 -19.25 -6.04 17.94
CA GLU A 54 -19.00 -5.68 19.34
C GLU A 54 -17.89 -4.64 19.51
N LYS A 55 -16.97 -4.52 18.55
CA LYS A 55 -15.75 -3.74 18.69
C LYS A 55 -15.81 -2.43 17.92
N ASP A 56 -15.46 -1.36 18.61
CA ASP A 56 -15.13 -0.08 17.99
C ASP A 56 -13.69 -0.08 17.41
N PRO A 57 -13.30 0.97 16.67
CA PRO A 57 -11.97 1.04 16.07
C PRO A 57 -10.81 0.90 17.07
N ALA A 58 -10.89 1.54 18.24
CA ALA A 58 -9.84 1.48 19.25
C ALA A 58 -9.71 0.06 19.84
N ALA A 59 -10.84 -0.62 20.05
CA ALA A 59 -10.87 -2.00 20.50
C ALA A 59 -10.30 -2.96 19.44
N TRP A 60 -10.46 -2.65 18.16
CA TRP A 60 -9.84 -3.40 17.06
C TRP A 60 -8.34 -3.20 17.00
N GLU A 61 -7.85 -1.97 17.08
CA GLU A 61 -6.41 -1.65 17.13
C GLU A 61 -5.71 -2.42 18.25
N ALA A 62 -6.23 -2.30 19.48
CA ALA A 62 -5.70 -3.03 20.62
C ALA A 62 -5.74 -4.56 20.44
N THR A 63 -6.76 -5.07 19.74
CA THR A 63 -6.89 -6.51 19.47
C THR A 63 -5.83 -6.98 18.47
N VAL A 64 -5.64 -6.25 17.37
CA VAL A 64 -4.65 -6.58 16.33
C VAL A 64 -3.24 -6.49 16.90
N ASP A 65 -2.92 -5.43 17.64
CA ASP A 65 -1.59 -5.24 18.24
C ASP A 65 -1.26 -6.34 19.24
N ARG A 66 -2.25 -6.75 20.04
CA ARG A 66 -2.11 -7.89 20.94
C ARG A 66 -1.85 -9.19 20.18
N MET A 67 -2.39 -9.39 18.97
CA MET A 67 -2.13 -10.60 18.17
C MET A 67 -0.73 -10.55 17.54
N ILE A 68 -0.31 -9.38 17.03
CA ILE A 68 1.05 -9.16 16.52
C ILE A 68 2.07 -9.45 17.64
N GLY A 69 1.81 -9.00 18.87
CA GLY A 69 2.67 -9.30 20.02
C GLY A 69 2.78 -10.79 20.40
N LYS A 70 1.84 -11.64 19.96
CA LYS A 70 1.86 -13.09 20.21
C LYS A 70 2.60 -13.90 19.15
N LYS A 71 2.75 -13.36 17.94
CA LYS A 71 3.44 -14.00 16.84
C LYS A 71 4.26 -12.97 16.06
N SER A 72 5.57 -13.05 16.22
CA SER A 72 6.50 -12.24 15.42
C SER A 72 6.26 -12.46 13.93
N GLY A 73 6.23 -11.38 13.15
CA GLY A 73 6.00 -11.42 11.72
C GLY A 73 4.57 -11.80 11.31
N LEU A 74 3.57 -11.69 12.20
CA LEU A 74 2.18 -11.96 11.85
C LEU A 74 1.65 -10.99 10.77
N LEU A 75 1.95 -9.70 10.93
CA LEU A 75 1.62 -8.62 10.01
C LEU A 75 2.80 -7.63 9.97
N ASN A 76 3.08 -7.07 8.80
CA ASN A 76 3.87 -5.84 8.70
C ASN A 76 2.98 -4.59 8.88
N GLU A 77 3.56 -3.39 8.79
CA GLU A 77 2.83 -2.12 9.00
C GLU A 77 1.71 -1.90 7.97
N GLU A 78 1.97 -2.19 6.70
CA GLU A 78 1.00 -2.02 5.59
C GLU A 78 -0.15 -3.02 5.71
N GLU A 79 0.17 -4.29 5.99
CA GLU A 79 -0.82 -5.34 6.21
C GLU A 79 -1.65 -5.06 7.46
N ARG A 80 -1.04 -4.54 8.54
CA ARG A 80 -1.76 -4.10 9.74
C ARG A 80 -2.77 -3.00 9.41
N ALA A 81 -2.35 -1.99 8.65
CA ALA A 81 -3.24 -0.91 8.23
C ALA A 81 -4.41 -1.42 7.36
N ALA A 82 -4.13 -2.31 6.40
CA ALA A 82 -5.16 -2.91 5.54
C ALA A 82 -6.16 -3.76 6.34
N VAL A 83 -5.67 -4.62 7.24
CA VAL A 83 -6.52 -5.46 8.10
C VAL A 83 -7.39 -4.58 9.01
N LEU A 84 -6.82 -3.55 9.64
CA LEU A 84 -7.61 -2.62 10.45
C LEU A 84 -8.67 -1.89 9.61
N GLY A 85 -8.31 -1.43 8.42
CA GLY A 85 -9.25 -0.81 7.49
C GLY A 85 -10.45 -1.71 7.14
N TYR A 86 -10.23 -3.01 7.03
CA TYR A 86 -11.31 -3.98 6.88
C TYR A 86 -12.13 -4.15 8.17
N LEU A 87 -11.48 -4.38 9.31
CA LEU A 87 -12.15 -4.71 10.58
C LEU A 87 -13.02 -3.58 11.13
N VAL A 88 -12.64 -2.31 10.90
CA VAL A 88 -13.39 -1.16 11.43
C VAL A 88 -14.55 -0.70 10.54
N ASN A 89 -14.61 -1.20 9.30
CA ASN A 89 -15.61 -0.79 8.31
C ASN A 89 -16.62 -1.90 7.98
N ARG A 90 -16.64 -3.00 8.75
CA ARG A 90 -17.53 -4.14 8.53
C ARG A 90 -18.59 -4.26 9.60
#